data_AF-A0A959HW58-F1
#
_entry.id   AF-A0A959HW58-F1
#
_cell.length_a   1.000
_cell.length_b   1.000
_cell.length_c   1.000
_cell.angle_alpha   90.00
_cell.angle_beta   90.00
_cell.angle_gamma   90.00
#
_symmetry.space_group_name_H-M   'P 1'
#
loop_
_entity.id
_entity.type
_entity.pdbx_description
1 polymer ?
#
loop_
_entity_poly.entity_id
_entity_poly.type
_entity_poly.pdbx_seq_one_letter_code
_entity_poly.pdbx_strand_id
1 'polypeptide(L)'
;MKLNWTSLLPFALMLCSFRPLPAQHFLEGHWEGSITFGGIYSEQSYPFELFLTVKGGVKVEGRSFVYLGPDNVIEMKVRGYIYNDRSVALVESEFMPREGKQNEPPFFRKYQFVYSRGFWDTGIDGYWQQITPEVM
;
A
#
# COMPACT_ATOMS: atom_id res chain seq x y z
N MET A 1 -23.16 55.48 4.28
CA MET A 1 -22.90 54.27 5.09
C MET A 1 -21.39 54.07 5.13
N LYS A 2 -20.73 54.26 6.29
CA LYS A 2 -19.27 54.08 6.41
C LYS A 2 -19.00 52.62 6.79
N LEU A 3 -18.36 51.86 5.90
CA LEU A 3 -18.01 50.46 6.14
C LEU A 3 -16.87 50.42 7.17
N ASN A 4 -17.14 49.85 8.35
CA ASN A 4 -16.21 49.86 9.47
C ASN A 4 -15.25 48.65 9.33
N TRP A 5 -14.08 48.86 8.74
CA TRP A 5 -13.13 47.78 8.41
C TRP A 5 -12.56 47.05 9.63
N THR A 6 -12.66 47.64 10.82
CA THR A 6 -12.18 47.05 12.07
C THR A 6 -12.99 45.84 12.52
N SER A 7 -14.24 45.65 12.04
CA SER A 7 -15.06 44.48 12.40
C SER A 7 -14.79 43.25 11.52
N LEU A 8 -13.98 43.36 10.47
CA LEU A 8 -13.66 42.25 9.56
C LEU A 8 -12.37 41.50 9.94
N LEU A 9 -11.52 42.09 10.78
CA LEU A 9 -10.28 41.49 11.29
C LEU A 9 -10.48 40.16 12.05
N PRO A 10 -11.46 40.01 12.96
CA PRO A 10 -11.66 38.73 13.66
C PRO A 10 -12.12 37.61 12.72
N PHE A 11 -12.84 37.94 11.64
CA PHE A 11 -13.29 36.95 10.65
C PHE A 11 -12.13 36.46 9.77
N ALA A 12 -11.20 37.35 9.41
CA ALA A 12 -9.99 37.00 8.66
C ALA A 12 -9.02 36.10 9.46
N LEU A 13 -8.87 36.35 10.77
CA LEU A 13 -8.03 35.53 11.66
C LEU A 13 -8.59 34.11 11.88
N MET A 14 -9.91 33.95 11.85
CA MET A 14 -10.55 32.63 12.03
C MET A 14 -10.31 31.69 10.83
N LEU A 15 -10.18 32.23 9.61
CA LEU A 15 -9.94 31.45 8.39
C LEU A 15 -8.49 30.94 8.29
N CYS A 16 -7.51 31.61 8.92
CA CYS A 16 -6.10 31.19 8.89
C CYS A 16 -5.75 30.07 9.89
N SER A 17 -6.71 29.66 10.74
CA SER A 17 -6.49 28.65 11.79
C SER A 17 -6.74 27.22 11.30
N PHE A 18 -7.34 27.05 10.12
CA PHE A 18 -7.54 25.73 9.51
C PHE A 18 -6.27 25.30 8.79
N ARG A 19 -5.21 24.99 9.54
CA ARG A 19 -4.15 24.16 9.00
C ARG A 19 -4.72 22.75 8.88
N PRO A 20 -4.85 22.16 7.68
CA PRO A 20 -5.16 20.74 7.59
C PRO A 20 -4.06 20.00 8.35
N LEU A 21 -4.44 19.31 9.43
CA LEU A 21 -3.55 18.36 10.07
C LEU A 21 -3.08 17.40 8.97
N PRO A 22 -1.79 17.06 8.90
CA PRO A 22 -1.34 16.04 7.95
C PRO A 22 -2.23 14.82 8.15
N ALA A 23 -2.99 14.46 7.12
CA ALA A 23 -3.80 13.25 7.12
C ALA A 23 -2.83 12.10 7.39
N GLN A 24 -2.96 11.48 8.56
CA GLN A 24 -2.10 10.36 8.91
C GLN A 24 -2.39 9.24 7.91
N HIS A 25 -1.46 8.97 7.01
CA HIS A 25 -1.59 7.88 6.06
C HIS A 25 -1.42 6.57 6.82
N PHE A 26 -2.53 6.01 7.29
CA PHE A 26 -2.57 4.78 8.10
C PHE A 26 -2.20 3.49 7.33
N LEU A 27 -1.53 3.59 6.18
CA LEU A 27 -1.07 2.45 5.40
C LEU A 27 0.10 1.71 6.08
N GLU A 28 0.90 2.42 6.88
CA GLU A 28 2.10 1.84 7.51
C GLU A 28 1.78 0.67 8.44
N GLY A 29 2.63 -0.35 8.40
CA GLY A 29 2.59 -1.49 9.30
C GLY A 29 2.45 -2.84 8.58
N HIS A 30 1.96 -3.82 9.34
CA HIS A 30 1.74 -5.18 8.91
C HIS A 30 0.30 -5.37 8.43
N TRP A 31 0.16 -6.08 7.32
CA TRP A 31 -1.12 -6.48 6.75
C TRP A 31 -1.07 -7.97 6.42
N GLU A 32 -2.13 -8.67 6.79
CA GLU A 32 -2.27 -10.11 6.60
C GLU A 32 -3.50 -10.40 5.73
N GLY A 33 -3.43 -11.46 4.95
CA GLY A 33 -4.55 -11.90 4.14
C GLY A 33 -4.18 -13.11 3.29
N SER A 34 -4.75 -13.15 2.10
CA SER A 34 -4.52 -14.24 1.15
C SER A 34 -4.30 -13.72 -0.26
N ILE A 35 -3.46 -14.40 -1.04
CA ILE A 35 -3.20 -14.08 -2.44
C ILE A 35 -3.56 -15.27 -3.32
N THR A 36 -4.40 -15.02 -4.33
CA THR A 36 -4.75 -16.02 -5.34
C THR A 36 -3.57 -16.25 -6.28
N PHE A 37 -3.36 -17.49 -6.73
CA PHE A 37 -2.37 -17.86 -7.74
C PHE A 37 -3.05 -18.55 -8.91
N GLY A 38 -2.65 -18.25 -10.16
CA GLY A 38 -3.23 -18.88 -11.35
C GLY A 38 -4.39 -18.12 -12.01
N GLY A 39 -4.62 -16.86 -11.65
CA GLY A 39 -5.58 -15.97 -12.29
C GLY A 39 -6.93 -15.85 -11.57
N ILE A 40 -7.86 -15.09 -12.16
CA ILE A 40 -9.13 -14.68 -11.52
C ILE A 40 -10.14 -15.81 -11.27
N TYR A 41 -9.96 -16.96 -11.92
CA TYR A 41 -10.81 -18.15 -11.74
C TYR A 41 -10.12 -19.25 -10.94
N SER A 42 -8.95 -18.96 -10.37
CA SER A 42 -8.23 -19.93 -9.59
C SER A 42 -8.76 -19.97 -8.16
N GLU A 43 -9.03 -21.18 -7.68
CA GLU A 43 -9.34 -21.45 -6.28
C GLU A 43 -8.06 -21.60 -5.44
N GLN A 44 -6.88 -21.55 -6.06
CA GLN A 44 -5.61 -21.68 -5.36
C GLN A 44 -5.26 -20.35 -4.69
N SER A 45 -5.20 -20.37 -3.36
CA SER A 45 -4.87 -19.21 -2.53
C SER A 45 -3.80 -19.57 -1.49
N TYR A 46 -2.95 -18.60 -1.18
CA TYR A 46 -1.86 -18.74 -0.22
C TYR A 46 -1.94 -17.64 0.84
N PRO A 47 -1.56 -17.93 2.11
CA PRO A 47 -1.36 -16.88 3.09
C PRO A 47 -0.37 -15.84 2.58
N PHE A 48 -0.68 -14.58 2.84
CA PHE A 48 0.02 -13.44 2.31
C PHE A 48 0.20 -12.36 3.37
N GLU A 49 1.41 -11.80 3.43
CA GLU A 49 1.72 -10.69 4.31
C GLU A 49 2.38 -9.54 3.55
N LEU A 50 2.09 -8.31 4.00
CA LEU A 50 2.73 -7.08 3.55
C LEU A 50 3.22 -6.28 4.75
N PHE A 51 4.47 -5.89 4.71
CA PHE A 51 5.08 -4.96 5.67
C PHE A 51 5.45 -3.68 4.92
N LEU A 52 4.75 -2.58 5.24
CA LEU A 52 4.86 -1.32 4.49
C LEU A 52 5.33 -0.17 5.38
N THR A 53 6.15 0.70 4.80
CA THR A 53 6.58 1.99 5.37
C THR A 53 6.33 3.10 4.36
N VAL A 54 5.88 4.27 4.82
CA VAL A 54 5.56 5.42 3.98
C VAL A 54 6.61 6.52 4.17
N LYS A 55 7.32 6.87 3.10
CA LYS A 55 8.35 7.91 3.09
C LYS A 55 7.83 9.17 2.40
N GLY A 56 7.95 10.31 3.08
CA GLY A 56 7.56 11.62 2.52
C GLY A 56 6.07 11.71 2.16
N GLY A 57 5.21 10.98 2.88
CA GLY A 57 3.75 10.98 2.72
C GLY A 57 3.21 10.19 1.52
N VAL A 58 4.00 9.99 0.46
CA VAL A 58 3.51 9.39 -0.80
C VAL A 58 4.28 8.18 -1.29
N LYS A 59 5.55 8.01 -0.91
CA LYS A 59 6.34 6.85 -1.36
C LYS A 59 6.12 5.69 -0.42
N VAL A 60 5.91 4.50 -0.96
CA VAL A 60 5.72 3.28 -0.18
C VAL A 60 6.86 2.32 -0.48
N GLU A 61 7.46 1.76 0.55
CA GLU A 61 8.48 0.71 0.47
C GLU A 61 8.15 -0.40 1.47
N GLY A 62 8.59 -1.61 1.19
CA GLY A 62 8.24 -2.73 2.07
C GLY A 62 8.71 -4.09 1.61
N ARG A 63 8.10 -5.11 2.20
CA ARG A 63 8.28 -6.51 1.83
C ARG A 63 6.93 -7.21 1.69
N SER A 64 6.83 -8.09 0.71
CA SER A 64 5.72 -9.04 0.57
C SER A 64 6.21 -10.46 0.85
N PHE A 65 5.32 -11.26 1.45
CA PHE A 65 5.59 -12.66 1.79
C PHE A 65 4.45 -13.53 1.31
N VAL A 66 4.75 -14.56 0.52
CA VAL A 66 3.79 -15.58 0.08
C VAL A 66 4.18 -16.92 0.69
N TYR A 67 3.30 -17.50 1.50
CA TYR A 67 3.56 -18.74 2.21
C TYR A 67 3.02 -19.94 1.41
N LEU A 68 3.91 -20.64 0.72
CA LEU A 68 3.57 -21.83 -0.08
C LEU A 68 3.55 -23.13 0.76
N GLY A 69 4.08 -23.07 1.99
CA GLY A 69 4.10 -24.16 2.97
C GLY A 69 4.87 -23.74 4.23
N PRO A 70 4.98 -24.61 5.25
CA PRO A 70 5.63 -24.27 6.53
C PRO A 70 7.05 -23.72 6.40
N ASP A 71 7.69 -24.12 5.31
CA ASP A 71 9.12 -24.03 5.10
C ASP A 71 9.46 -23.44 3.72
N ASN A 72 8.44 -22.94 3.02
CA ASN A 72 8.51 -22.39 1.68
C ASN A 72 7.81 -21.03 1.65
N VAL A 73 8.61 -19.97 1.67
CA VAL A 73 8.15 -18.59 1.67
C VAL A 73 8.85 -17.85 0.55
N ILE A 74 8.07 -17.20 -0.31
CA ILE A 74 8.59 -16.25 -1.30
C ILE A 74 8.60 -14.88 -0.64
N GLU A 75 9.77 -14.26 -0.55
CA GLU A 75 9.95 -12.91 -0.01
C GLU A 75 10.41 -11.96 -1.11
N MET A 76 9.71 -10.83 -1.26
CA MET A 76 10.01 -9.82 -2.26
C MET A 76 10.11 -8.44 -1.63
N LYS A 77 11.07 -7.61 -2.08
CA LYS A 77 11.01 -6.17 -1.83
C LYS A 77 9.94 -5.54 -2.70
N VAL A 78 9.09 -4.72 -2.12
CA VAL A 78 8.07 -3.94 -2.84
C VAL A 78 8.33 -2.45 -2.71
N ARG A 79 7.98 -1.70 -3.75
CA ARG A 79 8.02 -0.23 -3.76
C ARG A 79 6.87 0.34 -4.57
N GLY A 80 6.49 1.57 -4.30
CA GLY A 80 5.42 2.21 -5.04
C GLY A 80 4.94 3.50 -4.41
N TYR A 81 3.66 3.81 -4.58
CA TYR A 81 3.08 5.09 -4.20
C TYR A 81 1.66 4.94 -3.67
N ILE A 82 1.29 5.83 -2.75
CA ILE A 82 -0.07 6.04 -2.29
C ILE A 82 -0.66 7.28 -2.98
N TYR A 83 -1.92 7.18 -3.37
CA TYR A 83 -2.71 8.26 -3.96
C TYR A 83 -3.68 8.86 -2.94
N ASN A 84 -4.20 10.06 -3.24
CA ASN A 84 -5.05 10.82 -2.32
C ASN A 84 -6.39 10.14 -1.99
N ASP A 85 -6.84 9.19 -2.82
CA ASP A 85 -8.07 8.42 -2.63
C ASP A 85 -7.86 7.15 -1.78
N ARG A 86 -6.67 6.97 -1.19
CA ARG A 86 -6.21 5.77 -0.47
C ARG A 86 -5.96 4.56 -1.37
N SER A 87 -5.96 4.72 -2.68
CA SER A 87 -5.42 3.69 -3.55
C SER A 87 -3.90 3.65 -3.44
N VAL A 88 -3.33 2.47 -3.66
CA VAL A 88 -1.90 2.21 -3.57
C VAL A 88 -1.52 1.36 -4.77
N ALA A 89 -0.45 1.76 -5.45
CA ALA A 89 0.20 0.96 -6.47
C ALA A 89 1.58 0.52 -5.96
N LEU A 90 1.82 -0.79 -5.91
CA LEU A 90 3.13 -1.37 -5.56
C LEU A 90 3.66 -2.24 -6.70
N VAL A 91 4.97 -2.39 -6.76
CA VAL A 91 5.66 -3.30 -7.66
C VAL A 91 6.73 -4.06 -6.89
N GLU A 92 6.77 -5.38 -7.09
CA GLU A 92 7.90 -6.21 -6.64
C GLU A 92 9.15 -5.77 -7.41
N SER A 93 10.26 -5.60 -6.69
CA SER A 93 11.49 -5.01 -7.21
C SER A 93 12.70 -5.92 -7.09
N GLU A 94 12.70 -6.83 -6.13
CA GLU A 94 13.84 -7.71 -5.84
C GLU A 94 13.35 -8.95 -5.10
N PHE A 95 13.85 -10.12 -5.49
CA PHE A 95 13.67 -11.37 -4.75
C PHE A 95 14.70 -11.49 -3.62
N MET A 96 14.23 -11.88 -2.43
CA MET A 96 15.06 -12.02 -1.23
C MET A 96 15.24 -13.51 -0.91
N PRO A 97 16.36 -14.14 -1.30
CA PRO A 97 16.58 -15.55 -1.00
C PRO A 97 16.75 -15.77 0.51
N ARG A 98 16.05 -16.77 1.07
CA ARG A 98 16.34 -17.27 2.41
C ARG A 98 17.49 -18.26 2.37
N GLU A 99 18.31 -18.27 3.43
CA GLU A 99 19.43 -19.18 3.58
C GLU A 99 18.96 -20.65 3.41
N GLY A 100 19.54 -21.34 2.43
CA GLY A 100 19.30 -22.78 2.18
C GLY A 100 18.08 -23.15 1.34
N LYS A 101 17.22 -22.19 0.93
CA LYS A 101 16.06 -22.47 0.06
C LYS A 101 15.87 -21.36 -0.98
N GLN A 102 16.17 -21.65 -2.24
CA GLN A 102 15.86 -20.78 -3.38
C GLN A 102 14.53 -21.19 -3.99
N ASN A 103 13.42 -20.62 -3.50
CA ASN A 103 12.15 -20.66 -4.21
C ASN A 103 11.96 -19.30 -4.89
N GLU A 104 12.69 -19.11 -5.99
CA GLU A 104 12.57 -17.92 -6.82
C GLU A 104 11.15 -17.86 -7.40
N PRO A 105 10.47 -16.70 -7.34
CA PRO A 105 9.14 -16.60 -7.91
C PRO A 105 9.22 -16.73 -9.45
N PRO A 106 8.23 -17.36 -10.08
CA PRO A 106 8.19 -17.50 -11.54
C PRO A 106 8.03 -16.16 -12.28
N PHE A 107 7.61 -15.11 -11.57
CA PHE A 107 7.40 -13.77 -12.10
C PHE A 107 7.33 -12.75 -10.98
N PHE A 108 7.49 -11.47 -11.32
CA PHE A 108 7.23 -10.36 -10.41
C PHE A 108 5.77 -9.92 -10.51
N ARG A 109 5.28 -9.27 -9.46
CA ARG A 109 3.90 -8.76 -9.36
C ARG A 109 3.83 -7.25 -9.30
N LYS A 110 2.77 -6.69 -9.90
CA LYS A 110 2.26 -5.35 -9.59
C LYS A 110 1.00 -5.50 -8.77
N TYR A 111 0.86 -4.68 -7.74
CA TYR A 111 -0.32 -4.65 -6.87
C TYR A 111 -1.06 -3.33 -7.03
N GLN A 112 -2.38 -3.40 -7.02
CA GLN A 112 -3.26 -2.24 -6.95
C GLN A 112 -4.36 -2.52 -5.94
N PHE A 113 -4.43 -1.71 -4.89
CA PHE A 113 -5.38 -1.92 -3.80
C PHE A 113 -5.80 -0.62 -3.15
N VAL A 114 -6.92 -0.66 -2.43
CA VAL A 114 -7.37 0.38 -1.53
C VAL A 114 -7.19 -0.12 -0.10
N TYR A 115 -6.79 0.78 0.80
CA TYR A 115 -6.71 0.44 2.22
C TYR A 115 -7.74 1.22 3.04
N SER A 116 -8.31 0.55 4.03
CA SER A 116 -9.14 1.13 5.08
C SER A 116 -8.45 0.94 6.43
N ARG A 117 -8.44 1.99 7.25
CA ARG A 117 -8.18 1.93 8.69
C ARG A 117 -9.18 2.83 9.38
N GLY A 118 -10.15 2.20 10.03
CA GLY A 118 -11.17 2.85 10.82
C GLY A 118 -11.53 1.98 12.02
N PHE A 119 -12.31 2.54 12.93
CA PHE A 119 -12.77 1.83 14.12
C PHE A 119 -13.59 0.57 13.78
N TRP A 120 -14.25 0.55 12.62
CA TRP A 120 -15.15 -0.53 12.18
C TRP A 120 -14.57 -1.41 11.07
N ASP A 121 -13.58 -0.92 10.33
CA ASP A 121 -13.02 -1.64 9.19
C ASP A 121 -11.53 -1.35 9.05
N THR A 122 -10.73 -2.40 8.97
CA THR A 122 -9.29 -2.34 8.73
C THR A 122 -8.93 -3.44 7.76
N GLY A 123 -8.50 -3.06 6.56
CA GLY A 123 -8.17 -4.03 5.53
C GLY A 123 -7.47 -3.41 4.33
N ILE A 124 -6.91 -4.29 3.51
CA ILE A 124 -6.47 -4.00 2.16
C ILE A 124 -7.34 -4.86 1.24
N ASP A 125 -7.91 -4.26 0.21
CA ASP A 125 -8.66 -4.96 -0.83
C ASP A 125 -8.18 -4.50 -2.22
N GLY A 126 -7.94 -5.46 -3.11
CA GLY A 126 -7.40 -5.18 -4.42
C GLY A 126 -6.95 -6.40 -5.19
N TYR A 127 -6.11 -6.17 -6.19
CA TYR A 127 -5.66 -7.19 -7.13
C TYR A 127 -4.16 -7.07 -7.40
N TRP A 128 -3.63 -8.14 -7.98
CA TRP A 128 -2.27 -8.18 -8.49
C TRP A 128 -2.24 -8.63 -9.95
N GLN A 129 -1.17 -8.28 -10.64
CA GLN A 129 -0.93 -8.66 -12.02
C GLN A 129 0.51 -9.14 -12.18
N GLN A 130 0.67 -10.21 -12.95
CA GLN A 130 1.99 -10.69 -13.36
C GLN A 130 2.69 -9.65 -14.24
N ILE A 131 3.99 -9.47 -14.02
CA ILE A 131 4.88 -8.74 -14.92
C ILE A 131 5.52 -9.76 -15.85
N THR A 132 5.12 -9.74 -17.12
CA THR A 132 5.79 -10.47 -18.18
C THR A 132 6.89 -9.58 -18.76
N PRO A 133 8.15 -10.05 -18.86
CA PRO A 133 9.11 -9.41 -19.76
C PRO A 133 8.50 -9.40 -21.17
N GLU A 134 8.58 -8.28 -21.88
CA GLU A 134 8.26 -8.29 -23.31
C GLU A 134 9.15 -9.35 -23.97
N VAL A 135 8.52 -10.30 -24.66
CA VAL A 135 9.23 -11.17 -25.60
C VAL A 135 9.62 -10.24 -26.75
N MET A 136 10.88 -9.82 -26.79
CA MET A 136 11.45 -9.14 -27.96
C MET A 136 11.54 -10.10 -29.14
#